data_AF-A0A512BGL8-F1
#
_entry.id   AF-A0A512BGL8-F1
#
_cell.length_a   1.000
_cell.length_b   1.000
_cell.length_c   1.000
_cell.angle_alpha   90.00
_cell.angle_beta   90.00
_cell.angle_gamma   90.00
#
_symmetry.space_group_name_H-M   'P 1'
#
loop_
_entity.id
_entity.type
_entity.pdbx_description
1 polymer ?
#
loop_
_entity_poly.entity_id
_entity_poly.type
_entity_poly.pdbx_seq_one_letter_code
_entity_poly.pdbx_strand_id
1 'polypeptide(L)'
;MTTRYLIIFFLLVASCNSGRDTNSLGKPTSFEAPELSVACSKVIKTLRNEFHGVAIISTAGNIEKDSLISHLNRLKSYGVVENSGFETFVKRCNNLRFVTWKSNNREQIITRIEKVTYKTDVSGNTIKVTDFDVYSTNKPNHFALRIINDYQFEYLILDHEKYTRVSESVLVGVDEAMAGLDATRNACK
;
A
#
# COMPACT_ATOMS: atom_id res chain seq x y z
N MET A 1 -7.93 15.90 74.90
CA MET A 1 -7.59 16.84 73.81
C MET A 1 -6.12 16.67 73.48
N THR A 2 -5.79 16.24 72.26
CA THR A 2 -4.42 15.91 71.84
C THR A 2 -4.25 16.25 70.36
N THR A 3 -3.76 17.45 70.09
CA THR A 3 -3.40 17.93 68.74
C THR A 3 -1.92 17.65 68.50
N ARG A 4 -1.56 17.14 67.29
CA ARG A 4 -0.21 16.92 66.67
C ARG A 4 -0.21 15.55 65.95
N TYR A 5 0.41 15.32 64.79
CA TYR A 5 0.90 16.17 63.69
C TYR A 5 0.33 15.53 62.37
N LEU A 6 0.80 15.65 61.11
CA LEU A 6 1.91 16.34 60.42
C LEU A 6 1.52 16.51 58.93
N ILE A 7 2.30 17.26 58.14
CA ILE A 7 2.29 17.23 56.67
C ILE A 7 3.70 16.83 56.20
N ILE A 8 3.87 15.68 55.52
CA ILE A 8 5.09 15.34 54.76
C ILE A 8 4.75 14.63 53.44
N PHE A 9 5.21 15.27 52.35
CA PHE A 9 5.63 14.78 51.03
C PHE A 9 5.00 13.54 50.37
N PHE A 10 4.55 13.78 49.13
CA PHE A 10 4.89 13.06 47.90
C PHE A 10 5.69 11.74 48.04
N LEU A 11 5.08 10.66 47.55
CA LEU A 11 5.80 9.62 46.81
C LEU A 11 5.04 9.33 45.51
N LEU A 12 5.58 9.79 44.38
CA LEU A 12 5.15 9.39 43.05
C LEU A 12 5.63 7.95 42.83
N VAL A 13 4.84 6.97 43.29
CA VAL A 13 5.03 5.57 42.91
C VAL A 13 4.65 5.46 41.45
N ALA A 14 5.63 5.58 40.57
CA ALA A 14 5.51 5.21 39.18
C ALA A 14 5.29 3.69 39.13
N SER A 15 4.02 3.28 39.10
CA SER A 15 3.62 1.91 38.82
C SER A 15 4.05 1.59 37.39
N CYS A 16 5.26 1.02 37.29
CA CYS A 16 5.84 0.56 36.05
C CYS A 16 5.05 -0.65 35.56
N ASN A 17 3.90 -0.38 34.94
CA ASN A 17 3.12 -1.37 34.23
C ASN A 17 4.01 -1.93 33.14
N SER A 18 4.49 -3.15 33.37
CA SER A 18 5.20 -3.99 32.42
C SER A 18 4.22 -4.49 31.35
N GLY A 19 3.70 -3.52 30.58
CA GLY A 19 2.92 -3.71 29.39
C GLY A 19 3.77 -4.45 28.36
N ARG A 20 3.74 -5.78 28.44
CA ARG A 20 3.86 -6.61 27.25
C ARG A 20 2.78 -6.10 26.31
N ASP A 21 3.17 -5.42 25.24
CA ASP A 21 2.30 -5.25 24.08
C ASP A 21 2.13 -6.64 23.44
N THR A 22 1.24 -7.42 24.07
CA THR A 22 0.71 -8.66 23.54
C THR A 22 0.20 -8.40 22.14
N ASN A 23 0.55 -9.29 21.20
CA ASN A 23 0.07 -9.30 19.81
C ASN A 23 -1.34 -8.70 19.71
N SER A 24 -1.44 -7.46 19.25
CA SER A 24 -2.73 -6.80 19.11
C SER A 24 -3.43 -7.42 17.91
N LEU A 25 -4.22 -8.46 18.21
CA LEU A 25 -5.36 -8.90 17.41
C LEU A 25 -6.33 -7.73 17.30
N GLY A 26 -5.97 -6.79 16.43
CA GLY A 26 -6.71 -5.56 16.20
C GLY A 26 -8.13 -5.92 15.82
N LYS A 27 -9.09 -5.19 16.39
CA LYS A 27 -10.50 -5.28 15.97
C LYS A 27 -10.54 -5.22 14.43
N PRO A 28 -11.29 -6.10 13.75
CA PRO A 28 -11.35 -6.08 12.29
C PRO A 28 -11.83 -4.71 11.83
N THR A 29 -10.91 -3.92 11.28
CA THR A 29 -11.22 -2.59 10.75
C THR A 29 -12.11 -2.77 9.54
N SER A 30 -13.34 -2.28 9.63
CA SER A 30 -14.32 -2.32 8.55
C SER A 30 -13.72 -1.80 7.26
N PHE A 31 -13.98 -2.52 6.17
CA PHE A 31 -13.35 -2.31 4.87
C PHE A 31 -13.98 -1.11 4.16
N GLU A 32 -13.57 0.10 4.56
CA GLU A 32 -13.90 1.32 3.81
C GLU A 32 -13.48 1.18 2.34
N ALA A 33 -14.31 1.71 1.44
CA ALA A 33 -14.27 1.50 -0.01
C ALA A 33 -12.83 1.29 -0.56
N PRO A 34 -12.42 0.04 -0.84
CA PRO A 34 -11.03 -0.38 -0.64
C PRO A 34 -10.01 0.38 -1.46
N GLU A 35 -8.86 0.62 -0.82
CA GLU A 35 -7.80 1.50 -1.32
C GLU A 35 -7.30 1.09 -2.73
N LEU A 36 -7.36 -0.21 -3.07
CA LEU A 36 -7.07 -0.75 -4.41
C LEU A 36 -8.11 -0.31 -5.46
N SER A 37 -9.40 -0.32 -5.13
CA SER A 37 -10.49 0.13 -6.02
C SER A 37 -10.39 1.64 -6.28
N VAL A 38 -10.04 2.42 -5.24
CA VAL A 38 -9.74 3.85 -5.36
C VAL A 38 -8.49 4.09 -6.22
N ALA A 39 -7.41 3.35 -5.97
CA ALA A 39 -6.17 3.40 -6.75
C ALA A 39 -6.40 3.12 -8.24
N CYS A 40 -7.01 1.99 -8.59
CA CYS A 40 -7.36 1.65 -9.97
C CYS A 40 -8.28 2.69 -10.60
N SER A 41 -9.28 3.21 -9.87
CA SER A 41 -10.18 4.26 -10.37
C SER A 41 -9.44 5.56 -10.72
N LYS A 42 -8.45 5.97 -9.90
CA LYS A 42 -7.60 7.13 -10.18
C LYS A 42 -6.73 6.89 -11.41
N VAL A 43 -6.03 5.75 -11.48
CA VAL A 43 -5.16 5.41 -12.62
C VAL A 43 -5.95 5.36 -13.92
N ILE A 44 -7.14 4.73 -13.94
CA ILE A 44 -8.03 4.73 -15.11
C ILE A 44 -8.42 6.16 -15.53
N LYS A 45 -8.69 7.06 -14.58
CA LYS A 45 -8.99 8.47 -14.88
C LYS A 45 -7.77 9.19 -15.47
N THR A 46 -6.58 8.99 -14.92
CA THR A 46 -5.33 9.54 -15.46
C THR A 46 -5.11 9.07 -16.90
N LEU A 47 -5.13 7.76 -17.13
CA LEU A 47 -4.95 7.14 -18.46
C LEU A 47 -5.98 7.62 -19.48
N ARG A 48 -7.24 7.86 -19.08
CA ARG A 48 -8.28 8.39 -19.98
C ARG A 48 -8.09 9.88 -20.31
N ASN A 49 -7.58 10.66 -19.36
CA ASN A 49 -7.38 12.09 -19.52
C ASN A 49 -6.04 12.45 -20.20
N GLU A 50 -5.04 11.57 -20.15
CA GLU A 50 -3.77 11.73 -20.85
C GLU A 50 -3.96 11.52 -22.37
N PHE A 51 -3.86 12.64 -23.11
CA PHE A 51 -3.84 12.72 -24.57
C PHE A 51 -2.51 13.34 -25.03
N HIS A 52 -1.79 12.60 -25.88
CA HIS A 52 -0.44 12.91 -26.37
C HIS A 52 0.66 12.91 -25.28
N GLY A 53 1.92 12.69 -25.67
CA GLY A 53 3.11 12.71 -24.79
C GLY A 53 3.38 11.45 -23.96
N VAL A 54 2.36 10.81 -23.37
CA VAL A 54 2.56 9.64 -22.50
C VAL A 54 2.54 8.33 -23.30
N ALA A 55 3.71 7.68 -23.44
CA ALA A 55 3.82 6.33 -23.97
C ALA A 55 3.78 5.29 -22.84
N ILE A 56 3.07 4.18 -23.07
CA ILE A 56 3.06 3.03 -22.15
C ILE A 56 3.80 1.88 -22.84
N ILE A 57 5.07 1.72 -22.48
CA ILE A 57 5.92 0.68 -23.05
C ILE A 57 5.75 -0.58 -22.20
N SER A 58 5.48 -1.71 -22.84
CA SER A 58 5.58 -3.03 -22.22
C SER A 58 6.91 -3.69 -22.57
N THR A 59 7.35 -4.62 -21.74
CA THR A 59 8.51 -5.48 -22.02
C THR A 59 8.34 -6.39 -23.25
N ALA A 60 7.14 -6.49 -23.82
CA ALA A 60 6.83 -7.25 -25.02
C ALA A 60 6.47 -6.38 -26.25
N GLY A 61 6.43 -5.04 -26.11
CA GLY A 61 6.06 -4.10 -27.17
C GLY A 61 5.07 -3.02 -26.70
N ASN A 62 4.36 -2.41 -27.65
CA ASN A 62 3.29 -1.46 -27.32
C ASN A 62 2.00 -2.20 -26.98
N ILE A 63 1.32 -1.79 -25.91
CA ILE A 63 -0.04 -2.24 -25.59
C ILE A 63 -1.05 -1.14 -25.91
N GLU A 64 -2.24 -1.52 -26.37
CA GLU A 64 -3.36 -0.58 -26.49
C GLU A 64 -3.84 -0.13 -25.11
N LYS A 65 -3.98 1.19 -24.95
CA LYS A 65 -4.36 1.86 -23.68
C LYS A 65 -5.62 1.26 -23.04
N ASP A 66 -6.58 0.84 -23.87
CA ASP A 66 -7.85 0.28 -23.43
C ASP A 66 -7.75 -1.15 -22.88
N SER A 67 -6.76 -1.94 -23.31
CA SER A 67 -6.46 -3.24 -22.70
C SER A 67 -5.97 -3.06 -21.26
N LEU A 68 -5.04 -2.13 -21.03
CA LEU A 68 -4.56 -1.77 -19.68
C LEU A 68 -5.71 -1.28 -18.78
N ILE A 69 -6.60 -0.46 -19.34
CA ILE A 69 -7.83 0.00 -18.65
C ILE A 69 -8.77 -1.17 -18.34
N SER A 70 -8.90 -2.16 -19.24
CA SER A 70 -9.72 -3.37 -19.00
C SER A 70 -9.19 -4.17 -17.80
N HIS A 71 -7.88 -4.42 -17.75
CA HIS A 71 -7.23 -5.07 -16.61
C HIS A 71 -7.48 -4.28 -15.30
N LEU A 72 -7.23 -2.97 -15.30
CA LEU A 72 -7.46 -2.12 -14.13
C LEU A 72 -8.93 -2.12 -13.65
N ASN A 73 -9.91 -2.23 -14.56
CA ASN A 73 -11.34 -2.34 -14.18
C ASN A 73 -11.65 -3.71 -13.53
N ARG A 74 -11.05 -4.79 -14.03
CA ARG A 74 -11.17 -6.13 -13.41
C ARG A 74 -10.56 -6.18 -12.00
N LEU A 75 -9.46 -5.47 -11.76
CA LEU A 75 -8.86 -5.38 -10.43
C LEU A 75 -9.58 -4.39 -9.51
N LYS A 76 -10.19 -3.35 -10.06
CA LYS A 76 -11.11 -2.48 -9.33
C LYS A 76 -12.28 -3.27 -8.74
N SER A 77 -12.88 -4.22 -9.48
CA SER A 77 -13.98 -5.05 -8.95
C SER A 77 -13.52 -6.03 -7.88
N TYR A 78 -12.29 -6.56 -7.97
CA TYR A 78 -11.67 -7.35 -6.89
C TYR A 78 -11.44 -6.57 -5.58
N GLY A 79 -11.41 -5.23 -5.64
CA GLY A 79 -11.52 -4.42 -4.44
C GLY A 79 -12.88 -4.62 -3.75
N VAL A 80 -13.99 -4.56 -4.49
CA VAL A 80 -15.38 -4.41 -3.98
C VAL A 80 -15.92 -5.65 -3.23
N VAL A 81 -15.08 -6.66 -2.97
CA VAL A 81 -15.45 -7.84 -2.18
C VAL A 81 -15.67 -7.45 -0.72
N GLU A 82 -16.90 -7.58 -0.22
CA GLU A 82 -17.20 -7.36 1.20
C GLU A 82 -16.50 -8.41 2.08
N ASN A 83 -15.87 -7.96 3.17
CA ASN A 83 -14.89 -8.76 3.91
C ASN A 83 -15.53 -9.84 4.80
N SER A 84 -15.75 -11.02 4.23
CA SER A 84 -16.15 -12.24 4.95
C SER A 84 -15.09 -13.36 4.95
N GLY A 85 -14.04 -13.26 4.11
CA GLY A 85 -13.07 -14.35 3.88
C GLY A 85 -11.58 -14.04 4.09
N PHE A 86 -11.21 -12.78 4.39
CA PHE A 86 -9.81 -12.32 4.48
C PHE A 86 -9.32 -12.09 5.92
N GLU A 87 -8.22 -12.74 6.30
CA GLU A 87 -7.39 -12.32 7.45
C GLU A 87 -6.55 -11.10 7.08
N THR A 88 -6.39 -10.16 8.02
CA THR A 88 -5.62 -8.92 7.80
C THR A 88 -4.42 -8.83 8.74
N PHE A 89 -3.23 -8.70 8.17
CA PHE A 89 -1.96 -8.55 8.88
C PHE A 89 -1.36 -7.16 8.62
N VAL A 90 -0.75 -6.54 9.62
CA VAL A 90 -0.11 -5.22 9.49
C VAL A 90 1.28 -5.24 10.12
N LYS A 91 2.33 -5.00 9.31
CA LYS A 91 3.72 -4.79 9.79
C LYS A 91 4.10 -3.33 9.56
N ARG A 92 4.78 -2.71 10.51
CA ARG A 92 5.47 -1.42 10.33
C ARG A 92 6.96 -1.65 10.50
N CYS A 93 7.79 -1.00 9.69
CA CYS A 93 9.24 -1.07 9.78
C CYS A 93 9.82 0.21 9.16
N ASN A 94 10.43 1.05 9.99
CA ASN A 94 10.85 2.40 9.62
C ASN A 94 9.71 3.14 8.88
N ASN A 95 9.99 3.72 7.72
CA ASN A 95 9.02 4.46 6.90
C ASN A 95 8.07 3.55 6.08
N LEU A 96 8.13 2.23 6.23
CA LEU A 96 7.25 1.27 5.55
C LEU A 96 6.08 0.83 6.43
N ARG A 97 4.87 0.95 5.88
CA ARG A 97 3.67 0.24 6.35
C ARG A 97 3.33 -0.86 5.34
N PHE A 98 3.35 -2.10 5.79
CA PHE A 98 2.85 -3.26 5.08
C PHE A 98 1.44 -3.59 5.59
N VAL A 99 0.53 -3.93 4.68
CA VAL A 99 -0.78 -4.52 5.00
C VAL A 99 -0.99 -5.71 4.07
N THR A 100 -1.25 -6.89 4.63
CA THR A 100 -1.52 -8.11 3.86
C THR A 100 -2.92 -8.60 4.21
N TRP A 101 -3.79 -8.67 3.21
CA TRP A 101 -5.06 -9.38 3.28
C TRP A 101 -4.88 -10.76 2.65
N LYS A 102 -5.10 -11.84 3.40
CA LYS A 102 -4.95 -13.21 2.92
C LYS A 102 -6.27 -13.96 3.04
N SER A 103 -6.73 -14.60 1.96
CA SER A 103 -7.96 -15.38 2.01
C SER A 103 -7.73 -16.71 2.71
N ASN A 104 -8.68 -17.08 3.57
CA ASN A 104 -8.78 -18.43 4.14
C ASN A 104 -9.63 -19.37 3.28
N ASN A 105 -10.40 -18.85 2.32
CA ASN A 105 -11.21 -19.66 1.42
C ASN A 105 -10.40 -20.05 0.17
N ARG A 106 -10.16 -21.36 -0.01
CA ARG A 106 -9.43 -21.93 -1.15
C ARG A 106 -10.16 -21.76 -2.49
N GLU A 107 -11.46 -21.53 -2.47
CA GLU A 107 -12.29 -21.31 -3.66
C GLU A 107 -12.30 -19.83 -4.10
N GLN A 108 -11.78 -18.92 -3.27
CA GLN A 108 -11.78 -17.50 -3.59
C GLN A 108 -10.76 -17.16 -4.67
N ILE A 109 -11.21 -16.49 -5.73
CA ILE A 109 -10.38 -16.12 -6.89
C ILE A 109 -9.15 -15.31 -6.46
N ILE A 110 -9.29 -14.43 -5.48
CA ILE A 110 -8.20 -13.63 -4.91
C ILE A 110 -7.74 -14.28 -3.63
N THR A 111 -6.51 -14.79 -3.64
CA THR A 111 -5.92 -15.55 -2.52
C THR A 111 -5.17 -14.64 -1.56
N ARG A 112 -4.60 -13.54 -2.06
CA ARG A 112 -3.85 -12.55 -1.25
C ARG A 112 -3.81 -11.19 -1.94
N ILE A 113 -3.92 -10.12 -1.15
CA ILE A 113 -3.59 -8.74 -1.53
C ILE A 113 -2.52 -8.26 -0.55
N GLU A 114 -1.45 -7.67 -1.04
CA GLU A 114 -0.41 -7.02 -0.24
C GLU A 114 -0.32 -5.56 -0.65
N LYS A 115 -0.20 -4.67 0.32
CA LYS A 115 0.03 -3.25 0.12
C LYS A 115 1.27 -2.83 0.88
N VAL A 116 2.17 -2.13 0.21
CA VAL A 116 3.28 -1.43 0.84
C VAL A 116 3.09 0.06 0.62
N THR A 117 3.14 0.84 1.70
CA THR A 117 3.23 2.31 1.62
C THR A 117 4.53 2.76 2.24
N TYR A 118 5.32 3.47 1.44
CA TYR A 118 6.50 4.21 1.85
C TYR A 118 6.20 5.70 1.85
N LYS A 119 6.79 6.43 2.78
CA LYS A 119 6.81 7.91 2.79
C LYS A 119 8.22 8.38 3.10
N THR A 120 8.68 9.39 2.39
CA THR A 120 9.97 10.03 2.67
C THR A 120 9.91 11.51 2.28
N ASP A 121 10.71 12.33 2.93
CA ASP A 121 10.86 13.75 2.61
C ASP A 121 12.20 13.94 1.92
N VAL A 122 12.17 14.34 0.64
CA VAL A 122 13.29 14.30 -0.29
C VAL A 122 13.30 15.58 -1.10
N SER A 123 14.45 16.26 -1.19
CA SER A 123 14.60 17.49 -1.99
C SER A 123 13.47 18.53 -1.71
N GLY A 124 13.10 18.68 -0.44
CA GLY A 124 12.03 19.58 0.03
C GLY A 124 10.59 19.09 -0.15
N ASN A 125 10.37 17.89 -0.69
CA ASN A 125 9.06 17.37 -1.07
C ASN A 125 8.75 16.03 -0.35
N THR A 126 7.54 15.88 0.20
CA THR A 126 7.07 14.58 0.69
C THR A 126 6.66 13.69 -0.48
N ILE A 127 7.35 12.57 -0.64
CA ILE A 127 7.06 11.55 -1.66
C ILE A 127 6.48 10.31 -0.99
N LYS A 128 5.31 9.88 -1.47
CA LYS A 128 4.61 8.66 -1.06
C LYS A 128 4.62 7.65 -2.20
N VAL A 129 5.31 6.54 -2.04
CA VAL A 129 5.21 5.40 -2.96
C VAL A 129 4.22 4.40 -2.38
N THR A 130 3.26 3.95 -3.17
CA THR A 130 2.31 2.89 -2.79
C THR A 130 2.34 1.77 -3.82
N ASP A 131 2.77 0.60 -3.38
CA ASP A 131 2.70 -0.64 -4.16
C ASP A 131 1.48 -1.45 -3.69
N PHE A 132 0.76 -2.02 -4.65
CA PHE A 132 -0.23 -3.07 -4.43
C PHE A 132 0.19 -4.31 -5.23
N ASP A 133 0.27 -5.45 -4.56
CA ASP A 133 0.46 -6.77 -5.16
C ASP A 133 -0.82 -7.61 -4.93
N VAL A 134 -1.38 -8.20 -5.98
CA VAL A 134 -2.59 -9.01 -5.93
C VAL A 134 -2.30 -10.38 -6.52
N TYR A 135 -2.65 -11.43 -5.78
CA TYR A 135 -2.44 -12.82 -6.14
C TYR A 135 -3.78 -13.51 -6.33
N SER A 136 -3.93 -14.24 -7.45
CA SER A 136 -5.18 -14.85 -7.87
C SER A 136 -4.99 -16.27 -8.43
N THR A 137 -6.07 -17.04 -8.47
CA THR A 137 -6.12 -18.36 -9.12
C THR A 137 -6.41 -18.29 -10.63
N ASN A 138 -6.83 -17.12 -11.15
CA ASN A 138 -7.33 -16.95 -12.52
C ASN A 138 -6.55 -15.87 -13.26
N LYS A 139 -5.77 -16.25 -14.29
CA LYS A 139 -4.90 -15.35 -15.08
C LYS A 139 -5.45 -13.92 -15.27
N PRO A 140 -4.69 -12.85 -14.96
CA PRO A 140 -3.34 -12.88 -14.39
C PRO A 140 -3.33 -13.42 -12.95
N ASN A 141 -2.40 -14.33 -12.67
CA ASN A 141 -2.20 -14.97 -11.37
C ASN A 141 -1.49 -14.03 -10.39
N HIS A 142 -0.64 -13.12 -10.91
CA HIS A 142 -0.06 -12.01 -10.17
C HIS A 142 -0.31 -10.69 -10.90
N PHE A 143 -0.60 -9.66 -10.11
CA PHE A 143 -0.68 -8.28 -10.53
C PHE A 143 0.13 -7.41 -9.57
N ALA A 144 0.93 -6.48 -10.08
CA ALA A 144 1.53 -5.43 -9.27
C ALA A 144 1.20 -4.04 -9.85
N LEU A 145 0.96 -3.06 -8.98
CA LEU A 145 0.68 -1.67 -9.33
C LEU A 145 1.45 -0.74 -8.40
N ARG A 146 2.33 0.09 -8.97
CA ARG A 146 3.01 1.18 -8.26
C ARG A 146 2.35 2.52 -8.58
N ILE A 147 2.05 3.28 -7.53
CA ILE A 147 1.52 4.65 -7.60
C ILE A 147 2.39 5.58 -6.77
N ILE A 148 2.75 6.73 -7.35
CA ILE A 148 3.47 7.82 -6.69
C ILE A 148 2.48 8.94 -6.33
N ASN A 149 2.62 9.47 -5.12
CA ASN A 149 1.85 10.58 -4.55
C ASN A 149 0.32 10.44 -4.69
N ASP A 150 -0.20 9.20 -4.59
CA ASP A 150 -1.62 8.87 -4.69
C ASP A 150 -2.33 9.20 -6.02
N TYR A 151 -1.61 9.61 -7.08
CA TYR A 151 -2.22 10.00 -8.37
C TYR A 151 -1.43 9.55 -9.62
N GLN A 152 -0.10 9.45 -9.54
CA GLN A 152 0.73 9.13 -10.70
C GLN A 152 0.95 7.62 -10.81
N PHE A 153 0.56 7.06 -11.95
CA PHE A 153 0.85 5.68 -12.33
C PHE A 153 2.32 5.54 -12.71
N GLU A 154 3.02 4.58 -12.13
CA GLU A 154 4.44 4.32 -12.40
C GLU A 154 4.59 3.07 -13.27
N TYR A 155 4.13 1.91 -12.76
CA TYR A 155 4.05 0.69 -13.54
C TYR A 155 2.85 -0.19 -13.17
N LEU A 156 2.51 -1.07 -14.11
CA LEU A 156 1.74 -2.29 -13.93
C LEU A 156 2.64 -3.50 -14.18
N ILE A 157 2.40 -4.61 -13.48
CA ILE A 157 2.88 -5.94 -13.87
C ILE A 157 1.67 -6.86 -13.98
N LEU A 158 1.60 -7.65 -15.06
CA LEU A 158 0.63 -8.71 -15.27
C LEU A 158 1.38 -10.02 -15.49
N ASP A 159 1.39 -10.90 -14.49
CA ASP A 159 2.21 -12.13 -14.38
C ASP A 159 3.73 -11.90 -14.60
N HIS A 160 4.14 -11.70 -15.85
CA HIS A 160 5.54 -11.51 -16.27
C HIS A 160 5.75 -10.26 -17.14
N GLU A 161 4.67 -9.61 -17.57
CA GLU A 161 4.70 -8.44 -18.45
C GLU A 161 4.71 -7.17 -17.62
N LYS A 162 5.77 -6.35 -17.71
CA LYS A 162 5.83 -5.05 -17.05
C LYS A 162 5.44 -3.95 -18.04
N TYR A 163 4.51 -3.11 -17.64
CA TYR A 163 4.00 -1.92 -18.34
C TYR A 163 4.46 -0.68 -17.58
N THR A 164 5.27 0.18 -18.17
CA THR A 164 5.82 1.37 -17.49
C THR A 164 5.34 2.65 -18.17
N ARG A 165 4.98 3.67 -17.39
CA ARG A 165 4.61 5.00 -17.90
C ARG A 165 5.88 5.76 -18.28
N VAL A 166 6.04 6.08 -19.56
CA VAL A 166 7.08 7.02 -20.01
C VAL A 166 6.48 8.43 -19.99
N SER A 167 7.12 9.33 -19.24
CA SER A 167 6.67 10.70 -18.98
C SER A 167 7.86 11.63 -19.17
N GLU A 168 7.70 12.68 -19.98
CA GLU A 168 8.75 13.70 -20.19
C GLU A 168 9.04 14.52 -18.91
N SER A 169 8.08 14.55 -17.98
CA SER A 169 8.30 15.06 -16.62
C SER A 169 8.35 13.90 -15.61
N VAL A 170 9.50 13.79 -14.93
CA VAL A 170 9.69 13.00 -13.71
C VAL A 170 9.53 13.94 -12.51
N LEU A 171 8.88 13.50 -11.43
CA LEU A 171 8.82 14.29 -10.20
C LEU A 171 10.21 14.35 -9.55
N VAL A 172 10.66 15.56 -9.20
CA VAL A 172 11.93 15.78 -8.50
C VAL A 172 11.97 14.94 -7.21
N GLY A 173 13.06 14.20 -7.03
CA GLY A 173 13.26 13.33 -5.87
C GLY A 173 12.66 11.93 -5.96
N VAL A 174 11.96 11.56 -7.05
CA VAL A 174 11.40 10.21 -7.18
C VAL A 174 12.49 9.14 -7.14
N ASP A 175 13.56 9.25 -7.93
CA ASP A 175 14.63 8.24 -7.97
C ASP A 175 15.31 8.06 -6.60
N GLU A 176 15.51 9.16 -5.88
CA GLU A 176 16.03 9.18 -4.51
C GLU A 176 15.07 8.46 -3.53
N ALA A 177 13.75 8.69 -3.67
CA ALA A 177 12.72 7.98 -2.90
C ALA A 177 12.59 6.50 -3.30
N MET A 178 12.86 6.14 -4.56
CA MET A 178 12.87 4.75 -5.03
C MET A 178 14.07 3.98 -4.46
N ALA A 179 15.26 4.58 -4.48
CA ALA A 179 16.45 4.02 -3.83
C ALA A 179 16.23 3.88 -2.30
N GLY A 180 15.62 4.88 -1.67
CA GLY A 180 15.24 4.84 -0.25
C GLY A 180 14.24 3.73 0.07
N LEU A 181 13.24 3.49 -0.78
CA LEU A 181 12.27 2.40 -0.66
C LEU A 181 12.97 1.04 -0.68
N ASP A 182 13.82 0.78 -1.67
CA ASP A 182 14.44 -0.54 -1.83
C ASP A 182 15.53 -0.81 -0.77
N ALA A 183 16.28 0.20 -0.35
CA ALA A 183 17.15 0.12 0.82
C ALA A 183 16.36 -0.21 2.10
N THR A 184 15.27 0.51 2.36
CA THR A 184 14.41 0.27 3.54
C THR A 184 13.77 -1.11 3.48
N ARG A 185 13.32 -1.57 2.30
CA ARG A 185 12.76 -2.91 2.10
C ARG A 185 13.77 -4.00 2.44
N ASN A 186 15.02 -3.86 1.98
CA ASN A 186 16.07 -4.84 2.27
C ASN A 186 16.42 -4.90 3.76
N ALA A 187 16.38 -3.76 4.47
CA ALA A 187 16.56 -3.71 5.93
C ALA A 187 15.33 -4.20 6.74
N CYS A 188 14.19 -4.47 6.09
CA CYS A 188 12.94 -4.87 6.72
C CYS A 188 12.50 -6.32 6.40
N LYS A 189 13.39 -7.09 5.73
CA LYS A 189 13.24 -8.54 5.48
C LYS A 189 13.60 -9.31 6.75
#